data_AF-A0A0W1DWR5-F1
#
_entry.id   AF-A0A0W1DWR5-F1
#
_cell.length_a   1.000
_cell.length_b   1.000
_cell.length_c   1.000
_cell.angle_alpha   90.00
_cell.angle_beta   90.00
_cell.angle_gamma   90.00
#
_symmetry.space_group_name_H-M   'P 1'
#
loop_
_entity.id
_entity.type
_entity.pdbx_description
1 polymer ?
#
loop_
_entity_poly.entity_id
_entity_poly.type
_entity_poly.pdbx_seq_one_letter_code
_entity_poly.pdbx_strand_id
1 'polypeptide(L)'
;MGDAEGMDERIFETLDLVRNYGDEKWWLYASTCRACGQNWMVAQEERIHDNYCLKRIDQDTLSAIVEHSRWPPDFLSYELILRLGREAGHVATFLDSRSPVLVETAHDLRQARPEISIEDIAYALAIPTKQAKRLLKV
;
A
#
# COMPACT_ATOMS: atom_id res chain seq x y z
N MET A 1 -20.45 -19.47 -5.65
CA MET A 1 -19.15 -18.97 -6.16
C MET A 1 -18.48 -18.38 -4.94
N GLY A 2 -17.47 -19.07 -4.41
CA GLY A 2 -17.22 -19.18 -2.96
C GLY A 2 -16.47 -18.02 -2.30
N ASP A 3 -16.91 -17.69 -1.08
CA ASP A 3 -16.18 -17.56 0.20
C ASP A 3 -14.75 -16.99 0.23
N ALA A 4 -14.36 -16.12 -0.71
CA ALA A 4 -13.07 -15.42 -0.66
C ALA A 4 -13.07 -14.30 0.41
N GLU A 5 -14.19 -13.61 0.62
CA GLU A 5 -14.29 -12.46 1.53
C GLU A 5 -13.94 -12.82 2.99
N GLY A 6 -14.24 -14.04 3.44
CA GLY A 6 -13.93 -14.48 4.80
C GLY A 6 -12.52 -15.08 4.98
N MET A 7 -11.74 -15.29 3.92
CA MET A 7 -10.37 -15.83 4.03
C MET A 7 -9.38 -14.75 4.49
N ASP A 8 -9.54 -13.53 4.00
CA ASP A 8 -8.62 -12.43 4.29
C ASP A 8 -8.75 -12.01 5.76
N GLU A 9 -9.98 -11.86 6.26
CA GLU A 9 -10.26 -11.56 7.67
C GLU A 9 -9.60 -12.56 8.62
N ARG A 10 -9.68 -13.87 8.31
CA ARG A 10 -9.06 -14.93 9.12
C ARG A 10 -7.54 -14.83 9.16
N ILE A 11 -6.89 -14.36 8.11
CA ILE A 11 -5.43 -14.14 8.11
C ILE A 11 -5.11 -12.99 9.06
N PHE A 12 -5.80 -11.85 8.91
CA PHE A 12 -5.55 -10.67 9.75
C PHE A 12 -5.91 -10.90 11.23
N GLU A 13 -6.93 -11.71 11.53
CA GLU A 13 -7.24 -12.16 12.89
C GLU A 13 -6.07 -12.90 13.57
N THR A 14 -5.17 -13.49 12.79
CA THR A 14 -3.98 -14.18 13.32
C THR A 14 -2.75 -13.29 13.41
N LEU A 15 -2.78 -12.08 12.87
CA LEU A 15 -1.62 -11.19 12.83
C LEU A 15 -1.65 -10.25 14.05
N ASP A 16 -0.72 -10.47 14.98
CA ASP A 16 -0.51 -9.57 16.09
C ASP A 16 0.42 -8.43 15.64
N LEU A 17 -0.05 -7.19 15.80
CA LEU A 17 0.75 -6.01 15.49
C LEU A 17 1.96 -5.93 16.43
N VAL A 18 3.16 -5.87 15.84
CA VAL A 18 4.43 -5.72 16.57
C VAL A 18 4.88 -4.27 16.58
N ARG A 19 4.87 -3.62 15.40
CA ARG A 19 5.37 -2.25 15.25
C ARG A 19 4.72 -1.55 14.06
N ASN A 20 4.20 -0.35 14.27
CA ASN A 20 3.84 0.56 13.17
C ASN A 20 5.04 1.42 12.77
N TYR A 21 5.13 1.81 11.50
CA TYR A 21 6.10 2.82 11.07
C TYR A 21 5.82 4.17 11.72
N GLY A 22 4.53 4.53 11.82
CA GLY A 22 4.03 5.80 12.36
C GLY A 22 3.29 6.62 11.30
N ASP A 23 2.83 7.81 11.67
CA ASP A 23 1.92 8.63 10.86
C ASP A 23 2.49 9.01 9.47
N GLU A 24 3.82 9.11 9.35
CA GLU A 24 4.49 9.42 8.08
C GLU A 24 4.25 8.34 7.01
N LYS A 25 4.14 7.07 7.43
CA LYS A 25 3.84 5.93 6.56
C LYS A 25 2.79 5.09 7.25
N TRP A 26 1.62 5.71 7.42
CA TRP A 26 0.45 5.13 8.08
C TRP A 26 0.06 3.75 7.51
N TRP A 27 0.40 3.50 6.25
CA TRP A 27 0.14 2.23 5.56
C TRP A 27 1.06 1.08 5.98
N LEU A 28 2.19 1.33 6.65
CA LEU A 28 3.24 0.33 6.86
C LEU A 28 3.36 -0.12 8.32
N TYR A 29 3.29 -1.43 8.52
CA TYR A 29 3.50 -2.05 9.83
C TYR A 29 4.15 -3.43 9.75
N ALA A 30 4.65 -3.90 10.88
CA ALA A 30 5.20 -5.24 11.07
C ALA A 30 4.31 -6.01 12.05
N SER A 31 4.04 -7.27 11.73
CA SER A 31 3.18 -8.16 12.51
C SER A 31 3.76 -9.57 12.57
N THR A 32 3.40 -10.32 13.60
CA THR A 32 3.73 -11.74 13.74
C THR A 32 2.46 -12.56 13.75
N CYS A 33 2.41 -13.64 12.98
CA CYS A 33 1.28 -14.56 13.00
C CYS A 33 1.31 -15.41 14.28
N ARG A 34 0.29 -15.29 15.13
CA ARG A 34 0.16 -16.06 16.37
C ARG A 34 -0.02 -17.57 16.16
N ALA A 35 -0.48 -17.98 14.98
CA ALA A 35 -0.75 -19.38 14.66
C ALA A 35 0.52 -20.15 14.24
N CYS A 36 1.44 -19.51 13.53
CA CYS A 36 2.64 -20.18 12.99
C CYS A 36 3.97 -19.50 13.31
N GLY A 37 3.95 -18.34 13.97
CA GLY A 37 5.14 -17.55 14.31
C GLY A 37 5.80 -16.82 13.14
N GLN A 38 5.22 -16.87 11.94
CA GLN A 38 5.79 -16.16 10.78
C GLN A 38 5.69 -14.64 10.96
N ASN A 39 6.81 -13.95 10.74
CA ASN A 39 6.87 -12.49 10.74
C ASN A 39 6.55 -11.93 9.36
N TRP A 40 5.83 -10.81 9.35
CA TRP A 40 5.36 -10.14 8.15
C TRP A 40 5.59 -8.65 8.24
N MET A 41 5.99 -8.07 7.11
CA MET A 41 5.80 -6.66 6.83
C MET A 41 4.53 -6.52 6.00
N VAL A 42 3.64 -5.62 6.42
CA VAL A 42 2.33 -5.44 5.81
C VAL A 42 2.18 -3.98 5.38
N ALA A 43 1.75 -3.81 4.15
CA ALA A 43 1.34 -2.53 3.59
C ALA A 43 -0.16 -2.55 3.33
N GLN A 44 -0.89 -1.63 3.96
CA GLN A 44 -2.32 -1.43 3.78
C GLN A 44 -2.57 -0.24 2.86
N GLU A 45 -3.17 -0.51 1.70
CA GLU A 45 -3.60 0.49 0.74
C GLU A 45 -5.11 0.61 0.80
N GLU A 46 -5.63 1.34 1.78
CA GLU A 46 -7.08 1.47 2.02
C GLU A 46 -7.73 2.63 1.25
N ARG A 47 -6.96 3.46 0.54
CA ARG A 47 -7.45 4.74 0.00
C ARG A 47 -7.97 4.61 -1.42
N ILE A 48 -7.27 3.84 -2.27
CA ILE A 48 -7.58 3.77 -3.71
C ILE A 48 -8.18 2.41 -4.10
N HIS A 49 -7.50 1.33 -3.76
CA HIS A 49 -7.80 -0.03 -4.23
C HIS A 49 -8.21 -0.98 -3.10
N ASP A 50 -8.09 -0.57 -1.84
CA ASP A 50 -8.44 -1.36 -0.66
C ASP A 50 -7.72 -2.72 -0.61
N ASN A 51 -6.39 -2.66 -0.72
CA ASN A 51 -5.53 -3.84 -0.84
C ASN A 51 -4.58 -3.98 0.35
N TYR A 52 -4.18 -5.22 0.62
CA TYR A 52 -3.06 -5.54 1.50
C TYR A 52 -1.91 -6.19 0.74
N CYS A 53 -0.70 -5.68 0.95
CA CYS A 53 0.54 -6.25 0.43
C CYS A 53 1.34 -6.86 1.59
N LEU A 54 1.59 -8.17 1.54
CA LEU A 54 2.29 -8.90 2.60
C LEU A 54 3.66 -9.38 2.10
N LYS A 55 4.70 -9.10 2.87
CA LYS A 55 6.06 -9.63 2.66
C LYS A 55 6.50 -10.43 3.88
N ARG A 56 6.86 -11.71 3.66
CA ARG A 56 7.52 -12.52 4.70
C ARG A 56 8.87 -11.88 5.05
N ILE A 57 9.13 -11.74 6.34
CA ILE A 57 10.43 -11.31 6.87
C ILE A 57 10.94 -12.34 7.87
N ASP A 58 12.25 -12.42 8.04
CA ASP A 58 12.88 -13.27 9.04
C ASP A 58 12.93 -12.58 10.42
N GLN A 59 13.41 -13.31 11.42
CA GLN A 59 13.52 -12.79 12.79
C GLN A 59 14.52 -11.64 12.89
N ASP A 60 15.64 -11.71 12.17
CA ASP A 60 16.68 -10.67 12.19
C ASP A 60 16.16 -9.34 11.64
N THR A 61 15.39 -9.39 10.56
CA THR A 61 14.72 -8.23 9.98
C THR A 61 13.70 -7.63 10.95
N LEU A 62 12.89 -8.47 11.61
CA LEU A 62 11.93 -7.99 12.61
C LEU A 62 12.64 -7.30 13.78
N SER A 63 13.70 -7.90 14.31
CA SER A 63 14.49 -7.31 15.39
C SER A 63 15.10 -5.96 14.96
N ALA A 64 15.62 -5.85 13.73
CA ALA A 64 16.13 -4.58 13.21
C ALA A 64 15.06 -3.49 13.08
N ILE A 65 13.82 -3.84 12.71
CA ILE A 65 12.68 -2.91 12.70
C ILE A 65 12.37 -2.44 14.13
N VAL A 66 12.25 -3.37 15.07
CA VAL A 66 11.82 -3.08 16.45
C VAL A 66 12.87 -2.27 17.22
N GLU A 67 14.13 -2.69 17.14
CA GLU A 67 15.22 -2.15 17.97
C GLU A 67 15.88 -0.91 17.33
N HIS A 68 15.86 -0.82 16.00
CA HIS A 68 16.62 0.19 15.27
C HIS A 68 15.80 0.99 14.26
N SER A 69 14.49 0.72 14.14
CA SER A 69 13.62 1.35 13.12
C SER A 69 14.19 1.20 11.70
N ARG A 70 14.88 0.08 11.43
CA ARG A 70 15.46 -0.22 10.11
C ARG A 70 14.48 -1.08 9.32
N TRP A 71 13.70 -0.40 8.48
CA TRP A 71 12.73 -1.04 7.60
C TRP A 71 13.39 -1.45 6.27
N PRO A 72 13.08 -2.64 5.74
CA PRO A 72 13.38 -2.98 4.36
C PRO A 72 12.81 -1.92 3.40
N PRO A 73 13.43 -1.71 2.23
CA PRO A 73 12.98 -0.69 1.29
C PRO A 73 11.61 -0.98 0.66
N ASP A 74 11.18 -2.24 0.66
CA ASP A 74 9.85 -2.61 0.19
C ASP A 74 8.78 -1.87 1.01
N PHE A 75 7.71 -1.44 0.35
CA PHE A 75 6.60 -0.71 0.96
C PHE A 75 6.92 0.68 1.57
N LEU A 76 8.19 1.14 1.54
CA LEU A 76 8.52 2.49 2.04
C LEU A 76 7.92 3.63 1.20
N SER A 77 7.61 3.37 -0.07
CA SER A 77 6.94 4.32 -0.95
C SER A 77 5.50 3.88 -1.18
N TYR A 78 4.56 4.80 -0.98
CA TYR A 78 3.16 4.58 -1.29
C TYR A 78 2.93 4.33 -2.80
N GLU A 79 3.73 4.97 -3.67
CA GLU A 79 3.73 4.68 -5.11
C GLU A 79 4.02 3.21 -5.40
N LEU A 80 4.99 2.62 -4.70
CA LEU A 80 5.37 1.22 -4.90
C LEU A 80 4.21 0.29 -4.56
N ILE A 81 3.45 0.60 -3.51
CA ILE A 81 2.29 -0.19 -3.09
C ILE A 81 1.18 -0.14 -4.14
N LEU A 82 0.86 1.06 -4.64
CA LEU A 82 -0.12 1.23 -5.72
C LEU A 82 0.28 0.45 -6.99
N ARG A 83 1.58 0.50 -7.35
CA ARG A 83 2.11 -0.25 -8.50
C ARG A 83 2.01 -1.75 -8.30
N LEU A 84 2.33 -2.26 -7.11
CA LEU A 84 2.20 -3.69 -6.78
C LEU A 84 0.73 -4.15 -6.89
N GLY A 85 -0.22 -3.39 -6.34
CA GLY A 85 -1.65 -3.68 -6.48
C GLY A 85 -2.07 -3.75 -7.95
N ARG A 86 -1.60 -2.81 -8.76
CA ARG A 86 -1.83 -2.81 -10.22
C ARG A 86 -1.21 -4.02 -10.93
N GLU A 87 0.05 -4.31 -10.66
CA GLU A 87 0.78 -5.42 -11.29
C GLU A 87 0.13 -6.78 -10.95
N ALA A 88 -0.42 -6.90 -9.75
CA ALA A 88 -1.20 -8.06 -9.32
C ALA A 88 -2.64 -8.08 -9.87
N GLY A 89 -3.08 -7.04 -10.57
CA GLY A 89 -4.44 -6.93 -11.12
C GLY A 89 -5.53 -6.57 -10.10
N HIS A 90 -5.14 -6.21 -8.87
CA HIS A 90 -6.06 -5.79 -7.80
C HIS A 90 -6.30 -4.28 -7.88
N VAL A 91 -7.09 -3.85 -8.88
CA VAL A 91 -7.38 -2.43 -9.11
C VAL A 91 -8.87 -2.15 -9.08
N ALA A 92 -9.26 -1.18 -8.26
CA ALA A 92 -10.60 -0.63 -8.27
C ALA A 92 -10.83 0.27 -9.50
N THR A 93 -12.05 0.25 -10.04
CA THR A 93 -12.47 1.19 -11.08
C THR A 93 -13.28 2.33 -10.46
N PHE A 94 -12.78 3.55 -10.59
CA PHE A 94 -13.47 4.74 -10.09
C PHE A 94 -14.52 5.24 -11.09
N LEU A 95 -15.77 5.34 -10.65
CA LEU A 95 -16.86 5.92 -11.45
C LEU A 95 -16.76 7.45 -11.54
N ASP A 96 -16.39 8.10 -10.43
CA ASP A 96 -16.06 9.53 -10.45
C ASP A 96 -14.60 9.75 -10.84
N SER A 97 -14.41 10.28 -12.04
CA SER A 97 -13.10 10.58 -12.59
C SER A 97 -12.30 11.65 -11.82
N ARG A 98 -12.95 12.40 -10.92
CA ARG A 98 -12.35 13.43 -10.05
C ARG A 98 -12.63 13.16 -8.57
N SER A 99 -12.85 11.90 -8.19
CA SER A 99 -13.02 11.51 -6.79
C SER A 99 -11.94 12.17 -5.91
N PRO A 100 -12.29 12.77 -4.75
CA PRO A 100 -11.34 13.47 -3.89
C PRO A 100 -10.10 12.64 -3.55
N VAL A 101 -10.28 11.35 -3.25
CA VAL A 101 -9.17 10.44 -2.93
C VAL A 101 -8.18 10.25 -4.09
N LEU A 102 -8.65 10.29 -5.34
CA LEU A 102 -7.77 10.24 -6.52
C LEU A 102 -6.97 11.54 -6.69
N VAL A 103 -7.62 12.68 -6.45
CA VAL A 103 -6.97 13.99 -6.52
C VAL A 103 -5.90 14.09 -5.44
N GLU A 104 -6.26 13.84 -4.19
CA GLU A 104 -5.36 13.86 -3.03
C GLU A 104 -4.17 12.93 -3.25
N THR A 105 -4.42 11.67 -3.64
CA THR A 105 -3.34 10.72 -3.89
C THR A 105 -2.43 11.15 -5.04
N ALA A 106 -2.97 11.71 -6.13
CA ALA A 106 -2.14 12.24 -7.21
C ALA A 106 -1.25 13.39 -6.74
N HIS A 107 -1.74 14.23 -5.83
CA HIS A 107 -0.95 15.30 -5.22
C HIS A 107 0.11 14.76 -4.27
N ASP A 108 -0.22 13.80 -3.40
CA ASP A 108 0.72 13.16 -2.47
C ASP A 108 1.87 12.48 -3.23
N LEU A 109 1.56 11.76 -4.32
CA LEU A 109 2.58 11.15 -5.18
C LEU A 109 3.55 12.19 -5.76
N ARG A 110 3.04 13.35 -6.18
CA ARG A 110 3.87 14.43 -6.72
C ARG A 110 4.63 15.19 -5.65
N GLN A 111 4.13 15.25 -4.42
CA GLN A 111 4.88 15.78 -3.28
C GLN A 111 6.03 14.85 -2.90
N ALA A 112 5.79 13.53 -2.88
CA ALA A 112 6.79 12.53 -2.55
C ALA A 112 7.90 12.41 -3.62
N ARG A 113 7.54 12.55 -4.91
CA ARG A 113 8.49 12.56 -6.03
C ARG A 113 8.15 13.71 -7.00
N PRO A 114 8.69 14.92 -6.82
CA PRO A 114 8.36 16.10 -7.65
C PRO A 114 8.55 15.92 -9.16
N GLU A 115 9.49 15.07 -9.56
CA GLU A 115 9.81 14.74 -10.94
C GLU A 115 8.94 13.62 -11.54
N ILE A 116 7.98 13.07 -10.77
CA ILE A 116 7.08 12.03 -11.26
C ILE A 116 6.34 12.46 -12.53
N SER A 117 6.36 11.59 -13.54
CA SER A 117 5.66 11.84 -14.79
C SER A 117 4.14 11.68 -14.63
N ILE A 118 3.36 12.29 -15.52
CA ILE A 118 1.90 12.08 -15.56
C ILE A 118 1.58 10.62 -15.87
N GLU A 119 2.41 10.00 -16.70
CA GLU A 119 2.33 8.60 -17.10
C GLU A 119 2.54 7.68 -15.89
N ASP A 120 3.51 7.97 -15.02
CA ASP A 120 3.74 7.20 -13.78
C ASP A 120 2.57 7.35 -12.80
N ILE A 121 2.03 8.56 -12.62
CA ILE A 121 0.85 8.78 -11.78
C ILE A 121 -0.35 8.00 -12.34
N ALA A 122 -0.57 8.09 -13.65
CA ALA A 122 -1.66 7.38 -14.32
C ALA A 122 -1.51 5.87 -14.16
N TYR A 123 -0.27 5.37 -14.30
CA TYR A 123 0.06 3.98 -14.08
C TYR A 123 -0.23 3.58 -12.64
N ALA A 124 0.34 4.26 -11.65
CA ALA A 124 0.14 3.92 -10.23
C ALA A 124 -1.34 3.92 -9.82
N LEU A 125 -2.12 4.92 -10.24
CA LEU A 125 -3.54 5.03 -9.91
C LEU A 125 -4.47 4.15 -10.78
N ALA A 126 -3.89 3.41 -11.72
CA ALA A 126 -4.62 2.60 -12.69
C ALA A 126 -5.69 3.35 -13.52
N ILE A 127 -5.42 4.61 -13.87
CA ILE A 127 -6.31 5.47 -14.65
C ILE A 127 -5.70 5.88 -16.01
N PRO A 128 -6.50 6.35 -16.98
CA PRO A 128 -5.97 6.90 -18.21
C PRO A 128 -5.09 8.15 -17.99
N THR A 129 -4.00 8.31 -18.75
CA THR A 129 -3.10 9.47 -18.68
C THR A 129 -3.84 10.82 -18.82
N LYS A 130 -4.88 10.86 -19.68
CA LYS A 130 -5.73 12.06 -19.83
C LYS A 130 -6.47 12.43 -18.54
N GLN A 131 -6.87 11.44 -17.74
CA GLN A 131 -7.51 11.64 -16.44
C GLN A 131 -6.48 12.12 -15.41
N ALA A 132 -5.33 11.46 -15.29
CA ALA A 132 -4.25 11.89 -14.39
C ALA A 132 -3.84 13.35 -14.64
N LYS A 133 -3.71 13.75 -15.92
CA LYS A 133 -3.46 15.14 -16.30
C LYS A 133 -4.53 16.12 -15.81
N ARG A 134 -5.80 15.70 -15.71
CA ARG A 134 -6.92 16.53 -15.23
C ARG A 134 -6.97 16.62 -13.70
N LEU A 135 -6.57 15.56 -12.99
CA LEU A 135 -6.48 15.57 -11.53
C LEU A 135 -5.50 16.65 -11.04
N LEU A 136 -4.38 16.78 -11.75
CA LEU A 136 -3.30 17.70 -11.41
C LEU A 136 -3.44 19.13 -11.96
N LYS A 137 -4.54 19.42 -12.64
CA LYS A 137 -4.89 20.77 -13.09
C LYS A 137 -5.79 21.40 -12.02
N VAL A 138 -5.22 22.37 -11.32
CA VAL A 138 -5.97 23.35 -10.50
C VAL A 138 -6.65 24.35 -11.43
#